data_AF-A0A967ZAP1-F1
#
_entry.id   AF-A0A967ZAP1-F1
#
_cell.length_a   1.000
_cell.length_b   1.000
_cell.length_c   1.000
_cell.angle_alpha   90.00
_cell.angle_beta   90.00
_cell.angle_gamma   90.00
#
_symmetry.space_group_name_H-M   'P 1'
#
loop_
_entity.id
_entity.type
_entity.pdbx_description
1 polymer ?
#
loop_
_entity_poly.entity_id
_entity_poly.type
_entity_poly.pdbx_seq_one_letter_code
_entity_poly.pdbx_strand_id
1 'polypeptide(L)'
;GKKLSKQTWNICRKMAEVDLFLRENKEARAQFREAHPELCFWALASGHPMTHPKRSYQGHRERMRLLRKVDPSFERLLHSTLSEYPRREVAADDVLDALVLAVAATGQLGELKSLPAEPEWDEEGLPMEIVFPDNQSHQPEIEG
;
A
#
# COMPACT_ATOMS: atom_id res chain seq x y z
N GLY A 1 24.79 12.26 -15.88
CA GLY A 1 23.45 11.63 -15.78
C GLY A 1 23.54 10.39 -14.92
N LYS A 2 22.76 10.31 -13.83
CA LYS A 2 22.76 9.13 -12.94
C LYS A 2 21.91 8.03 -13.61
N LYS A 3 22.49 6.83 -13.76
CA LYS A 3 21.88 5.65 -14.40
C LYS A 3 20.56 5.31 -13.69
N LEU A 4 19.45 5.37 -14.44
CA LEU A 4 18.17 4.79 -14.02
C LEU A 4 18.40 3.31 -13.73
N SER A 5 18.14 2.90 -12.49
CA SER A 5 18.37 1.52 -12.05
C SER A 5 17.41 0.57 -12.80
N LYS A 6 17.87 -0.64 -13.15
CA LYS A 6 17.02 -1.66 -13.83
C LYS A 6 15.70 -1.95 -13.09
N GLN A 7 15.65 -1.72 -11.78
CA GLN A 7 14.43 -1.86 -10.98
C GLN A 7 13.39 -0.79 -11.33
N THR A 8 13.81 0.45 -11.57
CA THR A 8 12.93 1.55 -12.01
C THR A 8 12.30 1.23 -13.37
N TRP A 9 13.07 0.66 -14.31
CA TRP A 9 12.56 0.29 -15.65
C TRP A 9 11.50 -0.83 -15.62
N ASN A 10 11.67 -1.84 -14.77
CA ASN A 10 10.71 -2.94 -14.65
C ASN A 10 9.42 -2.53 -13.93
N ILE A 11 9.48 -1.59 -12.99
CA ILE A 11 8.29 -1.03 -12.33
C ILE A 11 7.51 -0.16 -13.33
N CYS A 12 8.19 0.73 -14.07
CA CYS A 12 7.55 1.56 -15.09
C CYS A 12 6.82 0.72 -16.15
N ARG A 13 7.37 -0.44 -16.54
CA ARG A 13 6.71 -1.32 -17.52
C ARG A 13 5.41 -1.93 -16.98
N LYS A 14 5.40 -2.42 -15.74
CA LYS A 14 4.18 -2.96 -15.11
C LYS A 14 3.15 -1.87 -14.83
N MET A 15 3.59 -0.69 -14.43
CA MET A 15 2.71 0.49 -14.29
C MET A 15 2.12 0.88 -15.65
N ALA A 16 2.89 0.85 -16.74
CA ALA A 16 2.41 1.12 -18.09
C ALA A 16 1.43 0.05 -18.61
N GLU A 17 1.61 -1.22 -18.23
CA GLU A 17 0.67 -2.29 -18.56
C GLU A 17 -0.69 -2.10 -17.84
N VAL A 18 -0.67 -1.72 -16.56
CA VAL A 18 -1.89 -1.37 -15.81
C VAL A 18 -2.53 -0.10 -16.37
N ASP A 19 -1.74 0.94 -16.66
CA ASP A 19 -2.21 2.18 -17.28
C ASP A 19 -2.90 1.94 -18.62
N LEU A 20 -2.28 1.17 -19.53
CA LEU A 20 -2.89 0.78 -20.81
C LEU A 20 -4.21 0.03 -20.60
N PHE A 21 -4.24 -0.93 -19.68
CA PHE A 21 -5.46 -1.68 -19.36
C PHE A 21 -6.60 -0.78 -18.85
N LEU A 22 -6.28 0.18 -17.97
CA LEU A 22 -7.26 1.15 -17.44
C LEU A 22 -7.74 2.13 -18.51
N ARG A 23 -6.87 2.52 -19.45
CA ARG A 23 -7.24 3.35 -20.60
C ARG A 23 -8.25 2.64 -21.49
N GLU A 24 -8.01 1.35 -21.79
CA GLU A 24 -8.85 0.54 -22.68
C GLU A 24 -10.17 0.07 -22.04
N ASN A 25 -10.26 0.02 -20.70
CA ASN A 25 -11.43 -0.51 -19.98
C ASN A 25 -12.03 0.51 -18.99
N LYS A 26 -13.09 1.21 -19.41
CA LYS A 26 -13.71 2.29 -18.61
C LYS A 26 -14.40 1.78 -17.35
N GLU A 27 -14.96 0.58 -17.38
CA GLU A 27 -15.61 -0.05 -16.23
C GLU A 27 -14.59 -0.47 -15.16
N ALA A 28 -13.36 -0.83 -15.57
CA ALA A 28 -12.26 -1.11 -14.66
C ALA A 28 -11.78 0.14 -13.93
N ARG A 29 -11.87 1.34 -14.53
CA ARG A 29 -11.41 2.59 -13.89
C ARG A 29 -12.05 2.85 -12.53
N ALA A 30 -13.30 2.43 -12.33
CA ALA A 30 -13.98 2.57 -11.04
C ALA A 30 -13.52 1.56 -9.97
N GLN A 31 -12.78 0.51 -10.36
CA GLN A 31 -12.36 -0.59 -9.49
C GLN A 31 -10.88 -0.51 -9.10
N PHE A 32 -10.08 0.29 -9.81
CA PHE A 32 -8.66 0.48 -9.51
C PHE A 32 -8.42 1.87 -8.93
N ARG A 33 -7.77 1.90 -7.77
CA ARG A 33 -7.40 3.13 -7.05
C ARG A 33 -5.93 3.02 -6.70
N GLU A 34 -5.15 4.08 -6.93
CA GLU A 34 -3.74 4.10 -6.54
C GLU A 34 -3.63 4.30 -5.03
N ALA A 35 -2.89 3.44 -4.33
CA ALA A 35 -2.69 3.50 -2.88
C ALA A 35 -1.20 3.39 -2.53
N HIS A 36 -0.81 4.02 -1.42
CA HIS A 36 0.59 4.02 -0.97
C HIS A 36 0.77 3.20 0.33
N PRO A 37 1.70 2.22 0.38
CA PRO A 37 1.92 1.39 1.57
C PRO A 37 2.21 2.19 2.83
N GLU A 38 2.99 3.28 2.73
CA GLU A 38 3.32 4.10 3.92
C GLU A 38 2.10 4.80 4.51
N LEU A 39 1.14 5.22 3.68
CA LEU A 39 -0.12 5.80 4.16
C LEU A 39 -1.02 4.73 4.77
N CYS A 40 -1.04 3.53 4.18
CA CYS A 40 -1.80 2.41 4.74
C CYS A 40 -1.23 1.96 6.09
N PHE A 41 0.11 1.94 6.26
CA PHE A 41 0.74 1.68 7.55
C PHE A 41 0.48 2.80 8.57
N TRP A 42 0.48 4.05 8.14
CA TRP A 42 0.10 5.19 8.99
C TRP A 42 -1.34 5.06 9.49
N ALA A 43 -2.28 4.70 8.62
CA ALA A 43 -3.67 4.43 8.98
C ALA A 43 -3.79 3.25 9.97
N LEU A 44 -3.05 2.17 9.72
CA LEU A 44 -3.00 0.99 10.59
C LEU A 44 -2.36 1.28 11.95
N ALA A 45 -1.50 2.29 12.03
CA ALA A 45 -0.91 2.81 13.27
C ALA A 45 -1.73 3.96 13.88
N SER A 46 -3.01 4.06 13.56
CA SER A 46 -3.92 5.07 14.13
C SER A 46 -3.39 6.48 13.95
N GLY A 47 -2.87 6.81 12.76
CA GLY A 47 -2.40 8.13 12.42
C GLY A 47 -0.97 8.46 12.89
N HIS A 48 -0.21 7.46 13.34
CA HIS A 48 1.19 7.66 13.75
C HIS A 48 2.16 7.25 12.64
N PRO A 49 3.17 8.09 12.31
CA PRO A 49 4.18 7.72 11.33
C PRO A 49 5.03 6.55 11.83
N MET A 50 5.54 5.74 10.88
CA MET A 50 6.50 4.69 11.20
C MET A 50 7.79 5.29 11.75
N THR A 51 8.30 4.72 12.84
CA THR A 51 9.47 5.23 13.55
C THR A 51 10.78 4.82 12.87
N HIS A 52 10.77 3.67 12.19
CA HIS A 52 11.98 3.06 11.66
C HIS A 52 11.95 2.92 10.13
N PRO A 53 13.11 3.11 9.45
CA PRO A 53 13.21 2.91 8.01
C PRO A 53 12.77 1.51 7.58
N LYS A 54 12.04 1.41 6.46
CA LYS A 54 11.37 0.17 6.04
C LYS A 54 12.31 -1.04 5.85
N ARG A 55 13.56 -0.77 5.43
CA ARG A 55 14.60 -1.79 5.20
C ARG A 55 15.40 -2.16 6.45
N SER A 56 15.17 -1.48 7.57
CA SER A 56 15.81 -1.83 8.83
C SER A 56 15.10 -3.01 9.49
N TYR A 57 15.85 -3.80 10.27
CA TYR A 57 15.26 -4.87 11.08
C TYR A 57 14.16 -4.35 12.01
N GLN A 58 14.35 -3.16 12.59
CA GLN A 58 13.36 -2.52 13.47
C GLN A 58 12.10 -2.12 12.69
N GLY A 59 12.25 -1.54 11.49
CA GLY A 59 11.13 -1.15 10.63
C GLY A 59 10.33 -2.32 10.07
N HIS A 60 11.00 -3.44 9.81
CA HIS A 60 10.34 -4.70 9.47
C HIS A 60 9.49 -5.21 10.64
N ARG A 61 10.06 -5.26 11.84
CA ARG A 61 9.33 -5.69 13.05
C ARG A 61 8.16 -4.77 13.40
N GLU A 62 8.33 -3.47 13.24
CA GLU A 62 7.28 -2.46 13.47
C GLU A 62 6.06 -2.73 12.57
N ARG A 63 6.28 -2.87 11.26
CA ARG A 63 5.23 -3.16 10.27
C ARG A 63 4.58 -4.52 10.49
N MET A 64 5.37 -5.57 10.73
CA MET A 64 4.85 -6.89 11.03
C MET A 64 3.99 -6.91 12.30
N ARG A 65 4.38 -6.14 13.33
CA ARG A 65 3.57 -6.03 14.57
C ARG A 65 2.18 -5.46 14.28
N LEU A 66 2.07 -4.48 13.37
CA LEU A 66 0.78 -3.92 12.98
C LEU A 66 -0.04 -4.94 12.18
N LEU A 67 0.56 -5.57 11.17
CA LEU A 67 -0.10 -6.58 10.34
C LEU A 67 -0.61 -7.78 11.14
N ARG A 68 0.15 -8.24 12.15
CA ARG A 68 -0.27 -9.33 13.04
C ARG A 68 -1.51 -9.01 13.88
N LYS A 69 -1.82 -7.73 14.12
CA LYS A 69 -3.06 -7.34 14.80
C LYS A 69 -4.29 -7.52 13.90
N VAL A 70 -4.09 -7.47 12.58
CA VAL A 70 -5.15 -7.73 11.59
C VAL A 70 -5.33 -9.22 11.42
N ASP A 71 -4.25 -9.94 11.07
CA ASP A 71 -4.26 -11.39 10.97
C ASP A 71 -2.91 -11.97 11.44
N PRO A 72 -2.90 -12.78 12.52
CA PRO A 72 -1.71 -13.48 12.97
C PRO A 72 -1.09 -14.41 11.91
N SER A 73 -1.87 -14.87 10.93
CA SER A 73 -1.41 -15.75 9.84
C SER A 73 -0.38 -15.09 8.91
N PHE A 74 -0.35 -13.76 8.85
CA PHE A 74 0.57 -13.00 8.00
C PHE A 74 2.05 -13.23 8.31
N GLU A 75 2.38 -13.57 9.55
CA GLU A 75 3.76 -13.93 9.91
C GLU A 75 4.19 -15.25 9.24
N ARG A 76 3.27 -16.23 9.20
CA ARG A 76 3.49 -17.50 8.50
C ARG A 76 3.56 -17.29 7.00
N LEU A 77 2.67 -16.45 6.44
CA LEU A 77 2.64 -16.11 5.03
C LEU A 77 3.95 -15.44 4.59
N LEU A 78 4.47 -14.48 5.36
CA LEU A 78 5.77 -13.88 5.09
C LEU A 78 6.87 -14.95 5.07
N HIS A 79 6.91 -15.82 6.08
CA HIS A 79 7.92 -16.87 6.16
C HIS A 79 7.84 -17.85 4.99
N SER A 80 6.64 -18.29 4.58
CA SER A 80 6.47 -19.18 3.45
C SER A 80 6.89 -18.51 2.14
N THR A 81 6.48 -17.27 1.90
CA THR A 81 6.86 -16.52 0.69
C THR A 81 8.36 -16.35 0.58
N LEU A 82 9.04 -16.00 1.67
CA LEU A 82 10.50 -15.83 1.68
C LEU A 82 11.27 -17.16 1.59
N SER A 83 10.61 -18.29 1.84
CA SER A 83 11.19 -19.63 1.67
C SER A 83 11.00 -20.16 0.25
N GLU A 84 9.89 -19.79 -0.41
CA GLU A 84 9.53 -20.21 -1.76
C GLU A 84 10.26 -19.41 -2.84
N TYR A 85 10.45 -18.09 -2.62
CA TYR A 85 11.05 -17.19 -3.60
C TYR A 85 12.45 -16.71 -3.18
N PRO A 86 13.40 -16.60 -4.13
CA PRO A 86 14.69 -15.97 -3.86
C PRO A 86 14.54 -14.51 -3.43
N ARG A 87 15.33 -14.06 -2.43
CA ARG A 87 15.30 -12.67 -1.92
C ARG A 87 15.55 -11.58 -2.98
N ARG A 88 16.21 -11.93 -4.09
CA ARG A 88 16.45 -11.01 -5.22
C ARG A 88 15.19 -10.74 -6.04
N GLU A 89 14.21 -11.63 -5.95
CA GLU A 89 12.93 -11.57 -6.67
C GLU A 89 11.82 -11.05 -5.76
N VAL A 90 11.85 -11.41 -4.47
CA VAL A 90 10.89 -10.94 -3.46
C VAL A 90 11.64 -10.48 -2.21
N ALA A 91 11.63 -9.17 -1.95
CA ALA A 91 12.17 -8.63 -0.71
C ALA A 91 11.14 -8.69 0.41
N ALA A 92 11.61 -8.78 1.66
CA ALA A 92 10.72 -8.85 2.81
C ALA A 92 9.86 -7.58 2.98
N ASP A 93 10.41 -6.40 2.66
CA ASP A 93 9.65 -5.15 2.67
C ASP A 93 8.57 -5.12 1.57
N ASP A 94 8.82 -5.69 0.40
CA ASP A 94 7.81 -5.77 -0.67
C ASP A 94 6.61 -6.64 -0.27
N VAL A 95 6.84 -7.74 0.47
CA VAL A 95 5.75 -8.58 1.00
C VAL A 95 4.92 -7.82 2.02
N LEU A 96 5.55 -7.06 2.92
CA LEU A 96 4.84 -6.25 3.91
C LEU A 96 4.02 -5.14 3.24
N ASP A 97 4.60 -4.49 2.22
CA ASP A 97 3.93 -3.45 1.44
C ASP A 97 2.71 -4.05 0.69
N ALA A 98 2.83 -5.25 0.12
CA ALA A 98 1.70 -5.94 -0.52
C ALA A 98 0.59 -6.33 0.48
N LEU A 99 0.95 -6.80 1.68
CA LEU A 99 -0.02 -7.18 2.70
C LEU A 99 -0.83 -5.98 3.19
N VAL A 100 -0.18 -4.84 3.46
CA VAL A 100 -0.91 -3.66 3.96
C VAL A 100 -1.85 -3.08 2.89
N LEU A 101 -1.46 -3.14 1.61
CA LEU A 101 -2.33 -2.76 0.49
C LEU A 101 -3.52 -3.71 0.35
N ALA A 102 -3.30 -5.02 0.48
CA ALA A 102 -4.37 -6.00 0.45
C ALA A 102 -5.38 -5.76 1.58
N VAL A 103 -4.90 -5.52 2.80
CA VAL A 103 -5.75 -5.18 3.95
C VAL A 103 -6.53 -3.89 3.68
N ALA A 104 -5.90 -2.84 3.16
CA ALA A 104 -6.60 -1.61 2.80
C ALA A 104 -7.72 -1.84 1.77
N ALA A 105 -7.48 -2.70 0.77
CA ALA A 105 -8.45 -3.03 -0.26
C ALA A 105 -9.67 -3.82 0.27
N THR A 106 -9.57 -4.47 1.43
CA THR A 106 -10.74 -5.14 2.06
C THR A 106 -11.75 -4.17 2.67
N GLY A 107 -11.40 -2.89 2.84
CA GLY A 107 -12.21 -1.90 3.56
C GLY A 107 -12.17 -2.04 5.09
N GLN A 108 -11.42 -3.01 5.63
CA GLN A 108 -11.31 -3.23 7.08
C GLN A 108 -10.65 -2.07 7.85
N LEU A 109 -9.90 -1.20 7.15
CA LEU A 109 -9.19 -0.07 7.74
C LEU A 109 -9.99 1.24 7.75
N GLY A 110 -11.27 1.19 7.35
CA GLY A 110 -12.15 2.35 7.23
C GLY A 110 -12.36 2.78 5.78
N GLU A 111 -13.11 3.88 5.62
CA GLU A 111 -13.35 4.47 4.31
C GLU A 111 -12.06 4.98 3.69
N LEU A 112 -11.92 4.84 2.37
CA LEU A 112 -10.76 5.37 1.66
C LEU A 112 -10.92 6.88 1.46
N LYS A 113 -9.94 7.65 1.91
CA LYS A 113 -9.74 9.07 1.60
C LYS A 113 -8.71 9.24 0.50
N SER A 114 -8.76 10.37 -0.19
CA SER A 114 -7.85 10.72 -1.28
C SER A 114 -6.90 11.85 -0.91
N LEU A 115 -5.70 11.83 -1.49
CA LEU A 115 -4.77 12.95 -1.59
C LEU A 115 -4.52 13.29 -3.08
N PRO A 116 -4.81 14.52 -3.53
CA PRO A 116 -5.54 15.56 -2.82
C PRO A 116 -7.01 15.15 -2.57
N ALA A 117 -7.68 15.82 -1.63
CA ALA A 117 -9.07 15.50 -1.26
C ALA A 117 -10.05 15.65 -2.44
N GLU A 118 -9.75 16.57 -3.36
CA GLU A 118 -10.41 16.73 -4.64
C GLU A 118 -9.40 16.41 -5.74
N PRO A 119 -9.41 15.18 -6.30
CA PRO A 119 -8.49 14.78 -7.36
C PRO A 119 -8.73 15.58 -8.63
N GLU A 120 -7.62 16.05 -9.22
CA GLU A 120 -7.63 16.50 -10.61
C GLU A 120 -7.68 15.28 -11.54
N TRP A 121 -8.12 15.48 -12.78
CA TRP A 121 -8.20 14.43 -13.79
C TRP A 121 -7.11 14.65 -14.83
N ASP A 122 -6.44 13.58 -15.24
CA ASP A 122 -5.45 13.64 -16.33
C ASP A 122 -6.12 13.72 -17.72
N GLU A 123 -5.30 13.87 -18.76
CA GLU A 123 -5.75 13.97 -20.16
C GLU A 123 -6.50 12.71 -20.64
N GLU A 124 -6.35 11.58 -19.95
CA GLU A 124 -6.97 10.29 -20.25
C GLU A 124 -8.26 10.05 -19.44
N GLY A 125 -8.61 11.00 -18.56
CA GLY A 125 -9.77 10.93 -17.68
C GLY A 125 -9.60 9.94 -16.54
N LEU A 126 -8.38 9.78 -16.01
CA LEU A 126 -8.08 9.09 -14.77
C LEU A 126 -7.90 10.10 -13.63
N PRO A 127 -8.43 9.83 -12.42
CA PRO A 127 -8.22 10.70 -11.28
C PRO A 127 -6.76 10.58 -10.82
N MET A 128 -6.10 11.72 -10.65
CA MET A 128 -4.76 11.81 -10.06
C MET A 128 -4.86 11.86 -8.54
N GLU A 129 -4.94 10.68 -7.93
CA GLU A 129 -5.14 10.52 -6.50
C GLU A 129 -4.26 9.44 -5.89
N ILE A 130 -3.93 9.61 -4.61
CA ILE A 130 -3.41 8.54 -3.77
C ILE A 130 -4.42 8.29 -2.66
N VAL A 131 -5.00 7.09 -2.62
CA VAL A 131 -5.94 6.69 -1.59
C VAL A 131 -5.26 6.08 -0.38
N PHE A 132 -5.86 6.32 0.78
CA PHE A 132 -5.47 5.71 2.04
C PHE A 132 -6.69 5.52 2.94
N PRO A 133 -6.70 4.51 3.82
CA PRO A 133 -7.80 4.33 4.75
C PRO A 133 -7.84 5.42 5.82
N ASP A 134 -9.02 5.93 6.13
CA ASP A 134 -9.25 6.78 7.29
C ASP A 134 -9.82 5.99 8.46
N ASN A 135 -8.98 5.81 9.48
CA ASN A 135 -9.31 5.18 10.75
C ASN A 135 -9.83 6.21 11.78
N GLN A 136 -9.82 7.52 11.47
CA GLN A 136 -10.16 8.55 12.47
C GLN A 136 -11.66 8.59 12.83
N SER A 137 -12.52 7.85 12.14
CA SER A 137 -13.98 7.83 12.37
C SER A 137 -14.44 6.99 13.56
N HIS A 138 -13.54 6.29 14.26
CA HIS A 138 -13.87 5.46 15.44
C HIS A 138 -13.09 5.89 16.69
N GLN A 139 -13.14 7.18 17.04
CA GLN A 139 -12.95 7.57 18.44
C GLN A 139 -14.33 7.49 19.13
N PRO A 140 -14.56 6.58 20.10
CA PRO A 140 -15.67 6.78 21.00
C PRO A 140 -15.40 8.09 21.74
N GLU A 141 -16.35 9.01 21.66
CA GLU A 141 -16.37 10.22 22.48
C GLU A 141 -16.20 9.79 23.94
N ILE A 142 -15.05 10.12 24.54
CA ILE A 142 -14.89 10.04 25.98
C ILE A 142 -15.63 11.26 26.52
N GLU A 143 -16.92 11.07 26.83
CA GLU A 143 -17.65 11.96 27.72
C GLU A 143 -16.92 12.01 29.07
N GLY A 144 -16.53 13.21 29.47
CA GLY A 144 -15.99 13.55 30.79
C GLY A 144 -16.56 14.89 31.24
#